data_AF-A0A962QK69-F1
#
_entry.id   AF-A0A962QK69-F1
#
_cell.length_a   1.000
_cell.length_b   1.000
_cell.length_c   1.000
_cell.angle_alpha   90.00
_cell.angle_beta   90.00
_cell.angle_gamma   90.00
#
_symmetry.space_group_name_H-M   'P 1'
#
loop_
_entity.id
_entity.type
_entity.pdbx_description
1 polymer ?
#
loop_
_entity_poly.entity_id
_entity_poly.type
_entity_poly.pdbx_seq_one_letter_code
_entity_poly.pdbx_strand_id
1 'polypeptide(L)'
;RDVEGDAAKLDTAGVDIVYAPRETDIYPDGKDITVKAGAMAKGLEGDFRPTHFDGVVTVVHRLFSQVQPDVAVFGEKDFQQLQVIKEMAAAERLSVEIVGGLIARDEHGLALSSRNAYLSAEELEIARKLNKILRHCAEEIARGRAVETATQEAENALLEAGFDKIDYVRFWQGRVLAAAFLGRTRLIDNIAA
;
A
#
# COMPACT_ATOMS: atom_id res chain seq x y z
N ARG A 1 19.49 0.45 -3.67
CA ARG A 1 19.27 -1.01 -3.60
C ARG A 1 20.47 -1.57 -2.88
N ASP A 2 20.27 -2.28 -1.78
CA ASP A 2 21.31 -2.79 -0.88
C ASP A 2 20.94 -4.23 -0.52
N VAL A 3 21.30 -5.18 -1.40
CA VAL A 3 20.85 -6.57 -1.29
C VAL A 3 21.52 -7.23 -0.08
N GLU A 4 22.79 -6.92 0.15
CA GLU A 4 23.59 -7.42 1.26
C GLU A 4 23.02 -6.93 2.60
N GLY A 5 22.71 -5.63 2.72
CA GLY A 5 22.11 -5.07 3.93
C GLY A 5 20.69 -5.57 4.20
N ASP A 6 19.90 -5.83 3.15
CA ASP A 6 18.56 -6.43 3.30
C ASP A 6 18.66 -7.91 3.72
N ALA A 7 19.58 -8.69 3.13
CA ALA A 7 19.82 -10.08 3.50
C ALA A 7 20.28 -10.23 4.96
N ALA A 8 21.18 -9.35 5.43
CA ALA A 8 21.64 -9.36 6.82
C ALA A 8 20.50 -9.13 7.82
N LYS A 9 19.52 -8.27 7.50
CA LYS A 9 18.33 -8.06 8.34
C LYS A 9 17.44 -9.30 8.35
N LEU A 10 17.25 -9.93 7.20
CA LEU A 10 16.40 -11.13 7.06
C LEU A 10 17.02 -12.35 7.78
N ASP A 11 18.35 -12.48 7.77
CA ASP A 11 19.08 -13.51 8.53
C ASP A 11 18.76 -13.42 10.04
N THR A 12 18.83 -12.21 10.60
CA THR A 12 18.45 -11.97 12.01
C THR A 12 16.98 -12.19 12.32
N ALA A 13 16.11 -12.18 11.31
CA ALA A 13 14.68 -12.48 11.43
C ALA A 13 14.36 -13.97 11.23
N GLY A 14 15.37 -14.83 10.99
CA GLY A 14 15.20 -16.26 10.82
C GLY A 14 14.64 -16.66 9.45
N VAL A 15 14.90 -15.88 8.40
CA VAL A 15 14.48 -16.21 7.03
C VAL A 15 15.40 -17.28 6.44
N ASP A 16 14.83 -18.39 5.97
CA ASP A 16 15.60 -19.51 5.39
C ASP A 16 16.22 -19.18 4.03
N ILE A 17 15.47 -18.47 3.17
CA ILE A 17 15.87 -18.18 1.78
C ILE A 17 15.47 -16.75 1.40
N VAL A 18 16.42 -16.03 0.82
CA VAL A 18 16.17 -14.77 0.11
C VAL A 18 16.15 -15.03 -1.39
N TYR A 19 14.97 -14.97 -2.02
CA TYR A 19 14.86 -15.04 -3.47
C TYR A 19 15.06 -13.65 -4.09
N ALA A 20 16.22 -13.42 -4.70
CA ALA A 20 16.60 -12.15 -5.34
C ALA A 20 16.83 -12.31 -6.86
N PRO A 21 15.76 -12.57 -7.64
CA PRO A 21 15.86 -12.78 -9.09
C PRO A 21 16.25 -11.51 -9.84
N ARG A 22 16.92 -11.68 -10.98
CA ARG A 22 17.10 -10.61 -11.96
C ARG A 22 15.81 -10.41 -12.75
N GLU A 23 15.72 -9.29 -13.45
CA GLU A 23 14.58 -9.00 -14.32
C GLU A 23 14.36 -10.09 -15.38
N THR A 24 15.44 -10.61 -15.97
CA THR A 24 15.40 -11.71 -16.95
C THR A 24 14.94 -13.03 -16.36
N ASP A 25 15.06 -13.23 -15.04
CA ASP A 25 14.60 -14.44 -14.37
C ASP A 25 13.07 -14.37 -14.12
N ILE A 26 12.49 -13.16 -14.07
CA ILE A 26 11.04 -12.95 -14.00
C ILE A 26 10.40 -12.84 -15.39
N TYR A 27 11.07 -12.16 -16.32
CA TYR A 27 10.59 -11.84 -17.67
C TYR A 27 11.54 -12.36 -18.75
N PRO A 28 11.72 -13.69 -18.88
CA PRO A 28 12.66 -14.26 -19.85
C PRO A 28 12.30 -13.92 -21.31
N ASP A 29 11.01 -13.79 -21.60
CA ASP A 29 10.48 -13.47 -22.93
C ASP A 29 10.02 -11.99 -23.05
N GLY A 30 10.45 -11.12 -22.13
CA GLY A 30 10.02 -9.73 -22.07
C GLY A 30 8.71 -9.49 -21.30
N LYS A 31 8.21 -8.25 -21.34
CA LYS A 31 7.09 -7.76 -20.51
C LYS A 31 5.75 -7.70 -21.24
N ASP A 32 5.68 -8.21 -22.47
CA ASP A 32 4.51 -8.03 -23.33
C ASP A 32 3.31 -8.86 -22.86
N ILE A 33 3.56 -9.99 -22.18
CA ILE A 33 2.52 -10.83 -21.59
C ILE A 33 2.27 -10.41 -20.13
N THR A 34 1.11 -9.78 -19.92
CA THR A 34 0.67 -9.24 -18.62
C THR A 34 -0.65 -9.85 -18.17
N VAL A 35 -0.79 -10.02 -16.87
CA VAL A 35 -2.08 -10.25 -16.21
C VAL A 35 -2.75 -8.90 -16.05
N LYS A 36 -4.06 -8.82 -16.34
CA LYS A 36 -4.84 -7.60 -16.18
C LYS A 36 -5.44 -7.54 -14.78
N ALA A 37 -5.30 -6.39 -14.14
CA ALA A 37 -5.90 -6.17 -12.84
C ALA A 37 -7.43 -6.03 -12.97
N GLY A 38 -8.14 -6.57 -11.98
CA GLY A 38 -9.60 -6.64 -11.97
C GLY A 38 -10.30 -5.36 -11.51
N ALA A 39 -11.51 -5.52 -10.98
CA ALA A 39 -12.33 -4.40 -10.56
C ALA A 39 -11.73 -3.66 -9.35
N MET A 40 -11.00 -4.35 -8.47
CA MET A 40 -10.38 -3.75 -7.28
C MET A 40 -9.28 -2.74 -7.62
N ALA A 41 -8.77 -2.76 -8.87
CA ALA A 41 -7.76 -1.82 -9.34
C ALA A 41 -8.33 -0.47 -9.80
N LYS A 42 -9.65 -0.33 -9.94
CA LYS A 42 -10.29 0.92 -10.38
C LYS A 42 -10.41 1.92 -9.22
N GLY A 43 -10.28 3.21 -9.50
CA GLY A 43 -10.31 4.23 -8.44
C GLY A 43 -9.01 4.28 -7.64
N LEU A 44 -8.93 5.23 -6.71
CA LEU A 44 -7.82 5.34 -5.75
C LEU A 44 -6.46 5.31 -6.46
N GLU A 45 -5.50 4.47 -6.04
CA GLU A 45 -4.19 4.37 -6.68
C GLU A 45 -4.27 4.05 -8.18
N GLY A 46 -5.31 3.34 -8.64
CA GLY A 46 -5.47 3.00 -10.05
C GLY A 46 -5.67 4.21 -10.96
N ASP A 47 -6.40 5.22 -10.48
CA ASP A 47 -6.67 6.45 -11.24
C ASP A 47 -5.43 7.36 -11.28
N PHE A 48 -4.66 7.39 -10.19
CA PHE A 48 -3.45 8.21 -10.08
C PHE A 48 -2.19 7.53 -10.62
N ARG A 49 -2.23 6.21 -10.83
CA ARG A 49 -1.10 5.41 -11.30
C ARG A 49 -1.58 4.43 -12.38
N PRO A 50 -1.89 4.95 -13.59
CA PRO A 50 -2.32 4.10 -14.70
C PRO A 50 -1.35 2.94 -14.93
N THR A 51 -1.90 1.76 -15.22
CA THR A 51 -1.17 0.47 -15.42
C THR A 51 -0.42 -0.08 -14.21
N HIS A 52 -0.39 0.62 -13.07
CA HIS A 52 0.35 0.16 -11.89
C HIS A 52 -0.06 -1.23 -11.44
N PHE A 53 -1.36 -1.47 -11.27
CA PHE A 53 -1.86 -2.73 -10.76
C PHE A 53 -1.71 -3.89 -11.74
N ASP A 54 -1.80 -3.66 -13.06
CA ASP A 54 -1.47 -4.67 -14.08
C ASP A 54 -0.04 -5.18 -13.89
N GLY A 55 0.91 -4.25 -13.66
CA GLY A 55 2.29 -4.60 -13.35
C GLY A 55 2.43 -5.39 -12.05
N VAL A 56 1.70 -5.00 -11.00
CA VAL A 56 1.72 -5.71 -9.71
C VAL A 56 1.20 -7.14 -9.86
N VAL A 57 0.01 -7.34 -10.43
CA VAL A 57 -0.56 -8.69 -10.54
C VAL A 57 0.28 -9.57 -11.47
N THR A 58 0.87 -8.99 -12.53
CA THR A 58 1.76 -9.73 -13.42
C THR A 58 2.99 -10.25 -12.68
N VAL A 59 3.69 -9.41 -11.91
CA VAL A 59 4.90 -9.85 -11.20
C VAL A 59 4.56 -10.81 -10.07
N VAL A 60 3.49 -10.56 -9.32
CA VAL A 60 3.05 -11.43 -8.21
C VAL A 60 2.63 -12.81 -8.73
N HIS A 61 1.88 -12.88 -9.83
CA HIS A 61 1.50 -14.15 -10.46
C HIS A 61 2.73 -14.98 -10.86
N ARG A 62 3.73 -14.35 -11.47
CA ARG A 62 4.99 -15.02 -11.86
C ARG A 62 5.76 -15.51 -10.63
N LEU A 63 5.85 -14.69 -9.58
CA LEU A 63 6.48 -15.07 -8.32
C LEU A 63 5.77 -16.27 -7.67
N PHE A 64 4.44 -16.32 -7.67
CA PHE A 64 3.69 -17.47 -7.16
C PHE A 64 3.92 -18.73 -7.99
N SER A 65 4.07 -18.62 -9.31
CA SER A 65 4.39 -19.78 -10.16
C SER A 65 5.79 -20.34 -9.88
N GLN A 66 6.75 -19.47 -9.53
CA GLN A 66 8.14 -19.86 -9.26
C GLN A 66 8.34 -20.38 -7.82
N VAL A 67 7.78 -19.68 -6.83
CA VAL A 67 7.97 -19.98 -5.40
C VAL A 67 6.97 -21.00 -4.89
N GLN A 68 5.75 -21.03 -5.46
CA GLN A 68 4.65 -21.91 -5.05
C GLN A 68 4.35 -21.89 -3.55
N PRO A 69 4.13 -20.71 -2.94
CA PRO A 69 3.88 -20.62 -1.51
C PRO A 69 2.49 -21.13 -1.14
N ASP A 70 2.37 -21.76 0.03
CA ASP A 70 1.06 -22.04 0.66
C ASP A 70 0.42 -20.75 1.19
N VAL A 71 1.24 -19.82 1.70
CA VAL A 71 0.80 -18.55 2.29
C VAL A 71 1.67 -17.41 1.78
N ALA A 72 1.06 -16.29 1.40
CA ALA A 72 1.75 -15.05 1.04
C ALA A 72 1.22 -13.86 1.84
N VAL A 73 2.12 -13.12 2.49
CA VAL A 73 1.78 -12.00 3.36
C VAL A 73 2.03 -10.68 2.64
N PHE A 74 1.03 -9.81 2.58
CA PHE A 74 1.14 -8.46 2.03
C PHE A 74 0.70 -7.43 3.07
N GLY A 75 1.45 -6.34 3.20
CA GLY A 75 1.15 -5.29 4.18
C GLY A 75 -0.16 -4.57 3.87
N GLU A 76 -1.00 -4.40 4.90
CA GLU A 76 -2.26 -3.66 4.81
C GLU A 76 -2.06 -2.17 4.51
N LYS A 77 -0.83 -1.66 4.62
CA LYS A 77 -0.50 -0.28 4.29
C LYS A 77 -0.82 0.03 2.82
N ASP A 78 -0.58 -0.92 1.93
CA ASP A 78 -0.96 -0.88 0.52
C ASP A 78 -2.30 -1.63 0.33
N PHE A 79 -3.35 -1.22 1.05
CA PHE A 79 -4.60 -1.98 1.16
C PHE A 79 -5.28 -2.30 -0.18
N GLN A 80 -5.31 -1.35 -1.12
CA GLN A 80 -5.86 -1.61 -2.46
C GLN A 80 -5.06 -2.69 -3.20
N GLN A 81 -3.72 -2.70 -3.05
CA GLN A 81 -2.87 -3.75 -3.62
C GLN A 81 -3.23 -5.13 -3.04
N LEU A 82 -3.40 -5.22 -1.72
CA LEU A 82 -3.84 -6.44 -1.05
C LEU A 82 -5.17 -6.96 -1.63
N GLN A 83 -6.15 -6.08 -1.83
CA GLN A 83 -7.45 -6.46 -2.41
C GLN A 83 -7.32 -6.89 -3.88
N VAL A 84 -6.51 -6.19 -4.67
CA VAL A 84 -6.23 -6.56 -6.08
C VAL A 84 -5.57 -7.93 -6.18
N ILE A 85 -4.60 -8.24 -5.30
CA ILE A 85 -3.93 -9.54 -5.28
C ILE A 85 -4.90 -10.65 -4.84
N LYS A 86 -5.76 -10.37 -3.85
CA LYS A 86 -6.83 -11.31 -3.42
C LYS A 86 -7.80 -11.60 -4.57
N GLU A 87 -8.24 -10.58 -5.30
CA GLU A 87 -9.11 -10.74 -6.48
C GLU A 87 -8.43 -11.61 -7.54
N MET A 88 -7.16 -11.32 -7.87
CA MET A 88 -6.38 -12.11 -8.83
C MET A 88 -6.23 -13.57 -8.40
N ALA A 89 -5.83 -13.83 -7.16
CA ALA A 89 -5.64 -15.19 -6.66
C ALA A 89 -6.95 -16.01 -6.69
N ALA A 90 -8.08 -15.38 -6.34
CA ALA A 90 -9.38 -16.01 -6.42
C ALA A 90 -9.83 -16.28 -7.87
N ALA A 91 -9.63 -15.32 -8.79
CA ALA A 91 -10.00 -15.44 -10.19
C ALA A 91 -9.23 -16.56 -10.91
N GLU A 92 -7.92 -16.65 -10.66
CA GLU A 92 -7.02 -17.67 -11.22
C GLU A 92 -7.07 -19.01 -10.44
N ARG A 93 -7.85 -19.08 -9.35
CA ARG A 93 -7.97 -20.25 -8.46
C ARG A 93 -6.62 -20.75 -7.95
N LEU A 94 -5.75 -19.82 -7.58
CA LEU A 94 -4.45 -20.15 -6.99
C LEU A 94 -4.67 -20.76 -5.60
N SER A 95 -3.85 -21.74 -5.23
CA SER A 95 -3.92 -22.41 -3.92
C SER A 95 -3.32 -21.59 -2.77
N VAL A 96 -2.66 -20.47 -3.06
CA VAL A 96 -2.00 -19.62 -2.07
C VAL A 96 -3.02 -18.85 -1.23
N GLU A 97 -2.85 -18.89 0.09
CA GLU A 97 -3.58 -18.04 1.03
C GLU A 97 -2.96 -16.64 1.08
N ILE A 98 -3.76 -15.60 0.84
CA ILE A 98 -3.30 -14.20 0.88
C ILE A 98 -3.66 -13.56 2.22
N VAL A 99 -2.64 -13.33 3.05
CA VAL A 99 -2.77 -12.78 4.41
C VAL A 99 -2.39 -11.31 4.45
N GLY A 100 -3.18 -10.49 5.15
CA GLY A 100 -2.88 -9.09 5.41
C GLY A 100 -1.97 -8.94 6.63
N GLY A 101 -0.77 -8.38 6.45
CA GLY A 101 0.13 -8.00 7.53
C GLY A 101 -0.23 -6.62 8.08
N LEU A 102 -0.35 -6.48 9.40
CA LEU A 102 -0.69 -5.21 10.05
C LEU A 102 0.25 -4.07 9.61
N ILE A 103 -0.29 -2.85 9.56
CA ILE A 103 0.50 -1.66 9.26
C ILE A 103 1.50 -1.43 10.38
N ALA A 104 2.79 -1.64 10.10
CA ALA A 104 3.87 -1.24 10.99
C ALA A 104 3.96 0.28 11.02
N ARG A 105 4.07 0.86 12.22
CA ARG A 105 4.09 2.31 12.46
C ARG A 105 5.28 2.70 13.31
N ASP A 106 5.75 3.94 13.16
CA ASP A 106 6.70 4.52 14.10
C ASP A 106 6.02 4.80 15.46
N GLU A 107 6.81 5.24 16.45
CA GLU A 107 6.32 5.55 17.80
C GLU A 107 5.25 6.67 17.85
N HIS A 108 5.12 7.45 16.77
CA HIS A 108 4.14 8.52 16.63
C HIS A 108 2.93 8.12 15.78
N GLY A 109 2.90 6.89 15.26
CA GLY A 109 1.81 6.33 14.48
C GLY A 109 1.93 6.53 12.97
N LEU A 110 3.01 7.11 12.45
CA LEU A 110 3.24 7.22 11.01
C LEU A 110 3.50 5.83 10.43
N ALA A 111 2.79 5.45 9.37
CA ALA A 111 3.03 4.20 8.67
C ALA A 111 4.47 4.12 8.16
N LEU A 112 5.17 3.02 8.47
CA LEU A 112 6.54 2.81 8.02
C LEU A 112 6.57 2.65 6.50
N SER A 113 7.47 3.39 5.87
CA SER A 113 7.66 3.40 4.42
C SER A 113 9.09 3.82 4.13
N SER A 114 9.74 3.17 3.16
CA SER A 114 11.08 3.58 2.71
C SER A 114 11.11 5.04 2.23
N ARG A 115 9.97 5.56 1.76
CA ARG A 115 9.81 6.96 1.35
C ARG A 115 9.88 7.95 2.52
N ASN A 116 9.71 7.51 3.76
CA ASN A 116 9.83 8.40 4.92
C ASN A 116 11.26 8.95 5.05
N ALA A 117 12.26 8.24 4.52
CA ALA A 117 13.65 8.70 4.47
C ALA A 117 13.88 9.93 3.57
N TYR A 118 12.89 10.33 2.77
CA TYR A 118 12.96 11.51 1.90
C TYR A 118 12.41 12.77 2.58
N LEU A 119 11.76 12.63 3.72
CA LEU A 119 11.15 13.73 4.46
C LEU A 119 12.24 14.49 5.23
N SER A 120 12.16 15.82 5.22
CA SER A 120 12.88 16.65 6.19
C SER A 120 12.35 16.41 7.61
N ALA A 121 13.02 16.95 8.63
CA ALA A 121 12.52 16.89 10.00
C ALA A 121 11.15 17.58 10.14
N GLU A 122 10.95 18.71 9.46
CA GLU A 122 9.69 19.46 9.45
C GLU A 122 8.59 18.69 8.71
N GLU A 123 8.91 18.12 7.55
CA GLU A 123 7.98 17.29 6.80
C GLU A 123 7.59 16.02 7.59
N LEU A 124 8.51 15.42 8.33
CA LEU A 124 8.22 14.25 9.15
C LEU A 124 7.16 14.55 10.23
N GLU A 125 7.24 15.72 10.87
CA GLU A 125 6.24 16.16 11.86
C GLU A 125 4.86 16.39 11.23
N ILE A 126 4.80 16.90 10.00
CA ILE A 126 3.54 17.03 9.25
C ILE A 126 3.00 15.64 8.88
N ALA A 127 3.86 14.75 8.36
CA ALA A 127 3.51 13.39 7.96
C ALA A 127 2.84 12.60 9.10
N ARG A 128 3.35 12.76 10.34
CA ARG A 128 2.79 12.13 11.56
C ARG A 128 1.36 12.53 11.87
N LYS A 129 0.85 13.64 11.32
CA LYS A 129 -0.55 14.06 11.47
C LYS A 129 -1.51 13.23 10.61
N LEU A 130 -1.03 12.61 9.52
CA LEU A 130 -1.85 11.82 8.58
C LEU A 130 -2.68 10.77 9.32
N ASN A 131 -2.03 9.93 10.12
CA ASN A 131 -2.71 8.84 10.84
C ASN A 131 -3.80 9.36 11.78
N LYS A 132 -3.54 10.46 12.49
CA LYS A 132 -4.47 11.05 13.45
C LYS A 132 -5.73 11.58 12.76
N ILE A 133 -5.55 12.26 11.62
CA ILE A 133 -6.65 12.80 10.82
C ILE A 133 -7.50 11.67 10.25
N LEU A 134 -6.88 10.61 9.70
CA LEU A 134 -7.63 9.46 9.17
C LEU A 134 -8.36 8.69 10.26
N ARG A 135 -7.76 8.55 11.45
CA ARG A 135 -8.43 7.92 12.60
C ARG A 135 -9.65 8.71 13.03
N HIS A 136 -9.53 10.03 13.13
CA HIS A 136 -10.66 10.88 13.45
C HIS A 136 -11.79 10.76 12.41
N CYS A 137 -11.45 10.76 11.12
CA CYS A 137 -12.41 10.53 10.03
C CYS A 137 -13.14 9.18 10.18
N ALA A 138 -12.38 8.10 10.44
CA ALA A 138 -12.95 6.76 10.64
C ALA A 138 -13.89 6.71 11.85
N GLU A 139 -13.50 7.31 12.98
CA GLU A 139 -14.34 7.40 14.18
C GLU A 139 -15.65 8.17 13.93
N GLU A 140 -15.60 9.28 13.19
CA GLU A 140 -16.80 10.07 12.88
C GLU A 140 -17.76 9.30 11.97
N ILE A 141 -17.24 8.58 10.96
CA ILE A 141 -18.04 7.68 10.12
C ILE A 141 -18.69 6.60 10.97
N ALA A 142 -17.94 5.98 11.89
CA ALA A 142 -18.47 4.96 12.80
C ALA A 142 -19.56 5.51 13.75
N ARG A 143 -19.50 6.80 14.10
CA ARG A 143 -20.53 7.51 14.87
C ARG A 143 -21.74 7.94 14.03
N GLY A 144 -21.76 7.64 12.73
CA GLY A 144 -22.88 7.93 11.84
C GLY A 144 -22.79 9.26 11.10
N ARG A 145 -21.63 9.94 11.10
CA ARG A 145 -21.40 11.08 10.21
C ARG A 145 -21.44 10.60 8.75
N ALA A 146 -22.01 11.42 7.87
CA ALA A 146 -22.03 11.13 6.44
C ALA A 146 -20.60 10.99 5.90
N VAL A 147 -20.35 9.93 5.13
CA VAL A 147 -19.03 9.58 4.61
C VAL A 147 -18.42 10.72 3.79
N GLU A 148 -19.20 11.33 2.91
CA GLU A 148 -18.75 12.43 2.05
C GLU A 148 -18.33 13.64 2.88
N THR A 149 -19.09 13.97 3.93
CA THR A 149 -18.74 15.06 4.84
C THR A 149 -17.46 14.76 5.62
N ALA A 150 -17.36 13.58 6.24
CA ALA A 150 -16.21 13.20 7.05
C ALA A 150 -14.92 13.12 6.22
N THR A 151 -14.99 12.62 4.99
CA THR A 151 -13.84 12.54 4.09
C THR A 151 -13.43 13.92 3.57
N GLN A 152 -14.37 14.81 3.26
CA GLN A 152 -14.06 16.20 2.88
C GLN A 152 -13.42 17.00 4.02
N GLU A 153 -13.92 16.82 5.26
CA GLU A 153 -13.32 17.43 6.46
C GLU A 153 -11.89 16.93 6.68
N ALA A 154 -11.63 15.64 6.45
CA ALA A 154 -10.29 15.08 6.52
C ALA A 154 -9.36 15.60 5.42
N GLU A 155 -9.84 15.77 4.18
CA GLU A 155 -9.06 16.41 3.10
C GLU A 155 -8.63 17.83 3.50
N ASN A 156 -9.55 18.63 4.04
CA ASN A 156 -9.27 19.99 4.50
C ASN A 156 -8.26 19.99 5.66
N ALA A 157 -8.45 19.10 6.65
CA ALA A 157 -7.54 18.98 7.78
C ALA A 157 -6.12 18.58 7.37
N LEU A 158 -5.96 17.78 6.31
CA LEU A 158 -4.63 17.46 5.76
C LEU A 158 -3.97 18.69 5.13
N LEU A 159 -4.72 19.48 4.34
CA LEU A 159 -4.19 20.72 3.77
C LEU A 159 -3.78 21.71 4.86
N GLU A 160 -4.62 21.93 5.86
CA GLU A 160 -4.32 22.78 7.02
C GLU A 160 -3.13 22.27 7.85
N ALA A 161 -2.94 20.95 7.91
CA ALA A 161 -1.82 20.33 8.60
C ALA A 161 -0.47 20.58 7.92
N GLY A 162 -0.46 20.95 6.63
CA GLY A 162 0.72 21.28 5.84
C GLY A 162 0.98 20.37 4.63
N PHE A 163 0.04 19.49 4.24
CA PHE A 163 0.18 18.72 3.00
C PHE A 163 -0.07 19.61 1.77
N ASP A 164 0.76 19.46 0.74
CA ASP A 164 0.72 20.33 -0.45
C ASP A 164 -0.44 20.00 -1.39
N LYS A 165 -0.77 18.71 -1.51
CA LYS A 165 -1.79 18.21 -2.43
C LYS A 165 -2.37 16.91 -1.91
N ILE A 166 -3.70 16.80 -1.93
CA ILE A 166 -4.40 15.56 -1.63
C ILE A 166 -4.84 14.93 -2.96
N ASP A 167 -4.40 13.70 -3.22
CA ASP A 167 -4.92 12.95 -4.36
C ASP A 167 -6.33 12.42 -4.02
N TYR A 168 -6.48 11.87 -2.82
CA TYR A 168 -7.79 11.45 -2.31
C TYR A 168 -7.79 11.26 -0.79
N VAL A 169 -8.96 11.47 -0.17
CA VAL A 169 -9.40 10.76 1.03
C VAL A 169 -10.72 10.06 0.71
N ARG A 170 -10.81 8.75 0.93
CA ARG A 170 -11.98 7.96 0.55
C ARG A 170 -12.28 6.89 1.57
N PHE A 171 -13.57 6.65 1.81
CA PHE A 171 -14.03 5.46 2.50
C PHE A 171 -14.25 4.33 1.50
N TRP A 172 -13.53 3.23 1.65
CA TRP A 172 -13.61 2.09 0.74
C TRP A 172 -13.33 0.79 1.50
N GLN A 173 -14.18 -0.22 1.28
CA GLN A 173 -14.02 -1.55 1.88
C GLN A 173 -13.85 -1.50 3.42
N GLY A 174 -14.66 -0.68 4.10
CA GLY A 174 -14.64 -0.54 5.56
C GLY A 174 -13.46 0.26 6.13
N ARG A 175 -12.70 0.97 5.28
CA ARG A 175 -11.52 1.74 5.70
C ARG A 175 -11.56 3.15 5.13
N VAL A 176 -11.01 4.12 5.85
CA VAL A 176 -10.62 5.42 5.31
C VAL A 176 -9.22 5.30 4.75
N LEU A 177 -9.04 5.54 3.46
CA LEU A 177 -7.77 5.54 2.75
C LEU A 177 -7.42 6.95 2.32
N ALA A 178 -6.14 7.29 2.33
CA ALA A 178 -5.68 8.56 1.79
C ALA A 178 -4.35 8.43 1.05
N ALA A 179 -4.20 9.30 0.05
CA ALA A 179 -2.92 9.60 -0.57
C ALA A 179 -2.71 11.10 -0.66
N ALA A 180 -1.57 11.56 -0.16
CA ALA A 180 -1.24 12.98 -0.07
C ALA A 180 0.23 13.22 -0.35
N PHE A 181 0.53 14.37 -0.94
CA PHE A 181 1.89 14.85 -1.19
C PHE A 181 2.35 15.76 -0.08
N LEU A 182 3.60 15.55 0.30
CA LEU A 182 4.36 16.44 1.17
C LEU A 182 5.74 16.63 0.54
N GLY A 183 5.99 17.84 0.06
CA GLY A 183 7.07 18.16 -0.86
C GLY A 183 7.03 17.26 -2.09
N ARG A 184 8.09 16.47 -2.28
CA ARG A 184 8.21 15.52 -3.40
C ARG A 184 7.70 14.11 -3.03
N THR A 185 7.34 13.89 -1.77
CA THR A 185 7.02 12.57 -1.23
C THR A 185 5.51 12.36 -1.25
N ARG A 186 5.05 11.35 -2.00
CA ARG A 186 3.67 10.89 -1.95
C ARG A 186 3.51 9.81 -0.88
N LEU A 187 2.77 10.13 0.17
CA LEU A 187 2.46 9.25 1.29
C LEU A 187 1.09 8.61 1.05
N ILE A 188 0.94 7.38 1.54
CA ILE A 188 -0.35 6.69 1.62
C ILE A 188 -0.50 6.13 3.03
N ASP A 189 -1.72 6.14 3.54
CA ASP A 189 -2.09 5.47 4.79
C ASP A 189 -3.58 5.10 4.74
N ASN A 190 -4.00 4.21 5.64
CA ASN A 190 -5.39 3.85 5.80
C ASN A 190 -5.73 3.39 7.22
N ILE A 191 -6.99 3.56 7.62
CA ILE A 191 -7.53 3.20 8.93
C ILE A 191 -8.88 2.50 8.77
N ALA A 192 -9.09 1.38 9.46
CA ALA A 192 -10.40 0.74 9.53
C ALA A 192 -11.38 1.58 10.36
N ALA A 193 -12.62 1.70 9.88
CA ALA A 193 -13.71 2.37 10.59
C ALA A 193 -14.62 1.36 11.30
#